data_AF-A0A2C9L3K2-F1
#
_entry.id   AF-A0A2C9L3K2-F1
#
_cell.length_a   1.000
_cell.length_b   1.000
_cell.length_c   1.000
_cell.angle_alpha   90.00
_cell.angle_beta   90.00
_cell.angle_gamma   90.00
#
_symmetry.space_group_name_H-M   'P 1'
#
loop_
_entity.id
_entity.type
_entity.pdbx_description
1 polymer ?
#
loop_
_entity_poly.entity_id
_entity_poly.type
_entity_poly.pdbx_seq_one_letter_code
_entity_poly.pdbx_strand_id
1 'polypeptide(L)'
;MSDIPSDWLWIVILAFIIAFLLAFGIGANDVANAFGTSVGSKVITLLKACILASIFEVLGAVLIGYRVSDTIRKGIIDPMQYNNSEKLLAMGNLSALTGSCIWMFIATLLRLPVSATHSIVGATIGFSLVAKGARGIGWGKLGFIIGSWFLSPVTSGLISVLLFVLVRRLVLNKVRSESCPYGDQAIGCSVDNCAGNMDKCCKTCRCVSDVSTIDGVSCAVRVNQDGVNHCYNATVSSLCCATCDVRRPSSTIA
;
A
#
# COMPACT_ATOMS: atom_id res chain seq x y z
N MET A 1 -20.62 37.26 3.09
CA MET A 1 -21.33 36.43 2.09
C MET A 1 -22.54 37.17 1.52
N SER A 2 -22.55 38.51 1.58
CA SER A 2 -23.72 39.37 1.39
C SER A 2 -23.84 40.01 0.01
N ASP A 3 -22.90 39.80 -0.92
CA ASP A 3 -22.88 40.49 -2.21
C ASP A 3 -22.55 39.54 -3.38
N ILE A 4 -23.18 38.35 -3.42
CA ILE A 4 -23.14 37.53 -4.64
C ILE A 4 -24.37 37.93 -5.49
N PRO A 5 -24.18 38.49 -6.69
CA PRO A 5 -25.29 38.79 -7.59
C PRO A 5 -26.13 37.52 -7.82
N SER A 6 -27.46 37.66 -7.83
CA SER A 6 -28.40 36.55 -8.08
C SER A 6 -28.04 35.75 -9.33
N ASP A 7 -27.46 36.41 -10.33
CA ASP A 7 -27.06 35.85 -11.61
C ASP A 7 -25.90 34.84 -11.53
N TRP A 8 -25.16 34.80 -10.41
CA TRP A 8 -23.99 33.91 -10.22
C TRP A 8 -24.27 32.80 -9.21
N LEU A 9 -25.42 32.86 -8.51
CA LEU A 9 -25.79 31.91 -7.47
C LEU A 9 -25.84 30.46 -8.00
N TRP A 10 -26.32 30.27 -9.22
CA TRP A 10 -26.39 28.94 -9.85
C TRP A 10 -25.01 28.30 -10.04
N ILE A 11 -23.96 29.10 -10.31
CA ILE A 11 -22.58 28.60 -10.45
C ILE A 11 -22.12 28.02 -9.12
N VAL A 12 -22.41 28.71 -8.02
CA VAL A 12 -22.03 28.29 -6.67
C VAL A 12 -22.79 27.03 -6.28
N ILE A 13 -24.10 26.98 -6.50
CA ILE A 13 -24.93 25.80 -6.19
C ILE A 13 -24.42 24.57 -6.96
N LEU A 14 -24.21 24.69 -8.28
CA LEU A 14 -23.67 23.60 -9.08
C LEU A 14 -22.26 23.21 -8.64
N ALA A 15 -21.40 24.20 -8.35
CA ALA A 15 -20.04 23.94 -7.86
C ALA A 15 -20.04 23.14 -6.56
N PHE A 16 -20.97 23.43 -5.63
CA PHE A 16 -21.12 22.65 -4.40
C PHE A 16 -21.54 21.20 -4.68
N ILE A 17 -22.51 20.99 -5.56
CA ILE A 17 -22.97 19.64 -5.92
C ILE A 17 -21.82 18.84 -6.57
N ILE A 18 -21.12 19.44 -7.54
CA ILE A 18 -20.01 18.80 -8.23
C ILE A 18 -18.82 18.58 -7.28
N ALA A 19 -18.51 19.53 -6.40
CA ALA A 19 -17.45 19.38 -5.42
C ALA A 19 -17.75 18.24 -4.44
N PHE A 20 -19.01 18.05 -4.04
CA PHE A 20 -19.43 16.92 -3.22
C PHE A 20 -19.21 15.59 -3.96
N LEU A 21 -19.62 15.51 -5.23
CA LEU A 21 -19.41 14.31 -6.06
C LEU A 21 -17.92 14.02 -6.29
N LEU A 22 -17.12 15.04 -6.55
CA LEU A 22 -15.68 14.91 -6.67
C LEU A 22 -15.06 14.42 -5.37
N ALA A 23 -15.44 14.98 -4.22
CA ALA A 23 -14.95 14.55 -2.91
C ALA A 23 -15.30 13.07 -2.63
N PHE A 24 -16.50 12.63 -3.00
CA PHE A 24 -16.88 11.22 -2.93
C PHE A 24 -15.98 10.35 -3.83
N GLY A 25 -15.75 10.76 -5.08
CA GLY A 25 -14.87 10.05 -6.01
C GLY A 25 -13.42 9.97 -5.52
N ILE A 26 -12.89 11.05 -4.93
CA ILE A 26 -11.54 11.08 -4.34
C ILE A 26 -11.47 10.09 -3.17
N GLY A 27 -12.44 10.12 -2.25
CA GLY A 27 -12.49 9.17 -1.14
C GLY A 27 -12.53 7.71 -1.61
N ALA A 28 -13.31 7.40 -2.64
CA ALA A 28 -13.37 6.06 -3.22
C ALA A 28 -12.02 5.57 -3.80
N ASN A 29 -11.22 6.48 -4.38
CA ASN A 29 -9.91 6.15 -4.92
C ASN A 29 -8.83 6.03 -3.81
N ASP A 30 -8.83 6.97 -2.86
CA ASP A 30 -7.74 7.14 -1.90
C ASP A 30 -7.82 6.18 -0.70
N VAL A 31 -9.00 5.66 -0.34
CA VAL A 31 -9.14 4.68 0.75
C VAL A 31 -8.27 3.43 0.50
N ALA A 32 -8.15 3.00 -0.76
CA ALA A 32 -7.30 1.87 -1.13
C ALA A 32 -5.81 2.14 -0.87
N ASN A 33 -5.37 3.41 -1.01
CA ASN A 33 -3.99 3.81 -0.79
C ASN A 33 -3.59 3.74 0.69
N ALA A 34 -4.51 4.07 1.61
CA ALA A 34 -4.25 4.06 3.04
C ALA A 34 -4.47 2.68 3.69
N PHE A 35 -5.53 1.95 3.30
CA PHE A 35 -5.96 0.73 3.99
C PHE A 35 -5.73 -0.56 3.19
N GLY A 36 -5.18 -0.48 1.97
CA GLY A 36 -4.97 -1.65 1.10
C GLY A 36 -4.10 -2.73 1.74
N THR A 37 -3.02 -2.36 2.43
CA THR A 37 -2.10 -3.32 3.10
C THR A 37 -2.72 -3.94 4.35
N SER A 38 -3.42 -3.14 5.16
CA SER A 38 -4.07 -3.59 6.41
C SER A 38 -5.25 -4.53 6.14
N VAL A 39 -6.03 -4.26 5.09
CA VAL A 39 -7.10 -5.17 4.64
C VAL A 39 -6.51 -6.40 3.94
N GLY A 40 -5.49 -6.22 3.10
CA GLY A 40 -4.83 -7.31 2.37
C GLY A 40 -4.14 -8.34 3.29
N SER A 41 -3.59 -7.88 4.42
CA SER A 41 -3.03 -8.74 5.47
C SER A 41 -4.07 -9.37 6.41
N LYS A 42 -5.37 -9.11 6.18
CA LYS A 42 -6.50 -9.58 7.01
C LYS A 42 -6.45 -9.12 8.47
N VAL A 43 -5.69 -8.07 8.79
CA VAL A 43 -5.64 -7.49 10.13
C VAL A 43 -6.94 -6.75 10.45
N ILE A 44 -7.54 -6.11 9.45
CA ILE A 44 -8.83 -5.41 9.56
C ILE A 44 -9.78 -5.82 8.43
N THR A 45 -11.09 -5.78 8.71
CA THR A 45 -12.11 -6.00 7.69
C THR A 45 -12.38 -4.73 6.88
N LEU A 46 -12.92 -4.89 5.66
CA LEU A 46 -13.26 -3.77 4.78
C LEU A 46 -14.17 -2.74 5.45
N LEU A 47 -15.21 -3.19 6.17
CA LEU A 47 -16.14 -2.28 6.84
C LEU A 47 -15.45 -1.42 7.91
N LYS A 48 -14.58 -2.04 8.72
CA LYS A 48 -13.81 -1.34 9.75
C LYS A 48 -12.84 -0.34 9.11
N ALA A 49 -12.19 -0.71 8.01
CA ALA A 49 -11.33 0.18 7.25
C ALA A 49 -12.09 1.42 6.74
N CYS A 50 -13.29 1.24 6.17
CA CYS A 50 -14.11 2.36 5.68
C CYS A 50 -14.54 3.33 6.80
N ILE A 51 -14.93 2.81 7.97
CA ILE A 51 -15.30 3.65 9.13
C ILE A 51 -14.08 4.46 9.59
N LEU A 52 -12.92 3.81 9.71
CA LEU A 52 -11.69 4.47 10.16
C LEU A 52 -11.22 5.52 9.15
N ALA A 53 -11.24 5.19 7.86
CA ALA A 53 -10.92 6.11 6.78
C ALA A 53 -11.82 7.34 6.82
N SER A 54 -13.14 7.15 6.97
CA SER A 54 -14.08 8.28 7.00
C SER A 54 -13.78 9.28 8.11
N ILE A 55 -13.41 8.78 9.30
CA ILE A 55 -13.06 9.66 10.44
C ILE A 55 -11.74 10.39 10.17
N PHE A 56 -10.69 9.67 9.81
CA PHE A 56 -9.35 10.26 9.67
C PHE A 56 -9.19 11.14 8.42
N GLU A 57 -9.85 10.81 7.30
CA GLU A 57 -9.86 11.63 6.09
C GLU A 57 -10.60 12.95 6.33
N VAL A 58 -11.76 12.92 6.99
CA VAL A 58 -12.50 14.14 7.34
C VAL A 58 -11.69 15.00 8.32
N LEU A 59 -11.07 14.39 9.33
CA LEU A 59 -10.19 15.12 10.26
C LEU A 59 -8.99 15.74 9.53
N GLY A 60 -8.33 15.01 8.63
CA GLY A 60 -7.22 15.52 7.82
C GLY A 60 -7.63 16.70 6.94
N ALA A 61 -8.78 16.57 6.26
CA ALA A 61 -9.34 17.62 5.42
C ALA A 61 -9.64 18.91 6.21
N VAL A 62 -10.20 18.80 7.41
CA VAL A 62 -10.52 19.95 8.27
C VAL A 62 -9.27 20.58 8.90
N LEU A 63 -8.33 19.77 9.40
CA LEU A 63 -7.18 20.26 10.16
C LEU A 63 -6.05 20.80 9.27
N ILE A 64 -5.75 20.14 8.15
CA ILE A 64 -4.54 20.40 7.34
C ILE A 64 -4.87 20.69 5.86
N GLY A 65 -6.09 20.37 5.40
CA GLY A 65 -6.49 20.49 3.99
C GLY A 65 -6.32 21.88 3.38
N TYR A 66 -6.39 22.96 4.18
CA TYR A 66 -6.27 24.33 3.68
C TYR A 66 -4.96 24.62 2.95
N ARG A 67 -3.85 23.96 3.30
CA ARG A 67 -2.53 24.21 2.68
C ARG A 67 -2.49 23.81 1.21
N VAL A 68 -3.08 22.64 0.89
CA VAL A 68 -3.16 22.16 -0.49
C VAL A 68 -4.18 22.99 -1.26
N SER A 69 -5.32 23.30 -0.66
CA SER A 69 -6.36 24.14 -1.27
C SER A 69 -5.85 25.54 -1.63
N ASP A 70 -5.04 26.18 -0.78
CA ASP A 70 -4.43 27.49 -1.09
C ASP A 70 -3.41 27.38 -2.23
N THR A 71 -2.68 26.27 -2.29
CA THR A 71 -1.74 25.99 -3.39
C THR A 71 -2.47 25.80 -4.72
N ILE A 72 -3.61 25.11 -4.77
CA ILE A 72 -4.40 25.01 -6.00
C ILE A 72 -4.99 26.38 -6.38
N ARG A 73 -5.48 27.14 -5.40
CA ARG A 73 -6.12 28.45 -5.63
C ARG A 73 -5.16 29.53 -6.16
N LYS A 74 -3.93 29.60 -5.64
CA LYS A 74 -2.97 30.69 -5.93
C LYS A 74 -1.63 30.21 -6.51
N GLY A 75 -1.40 28.91 -6.53
CA GLY A 75 -0.16 28.29 -7.00
C GLY A 75 -0.15 28.05 -8.50
N ILE A 76 -1.31 27.77 -9.10
CA ILE A 76 -1.41 27.45 -10.54
C ILE A 76 -1.75 28.70 -11.36
N ILE A 77 -2.79 29.41 -10.91
CA ILE A 77 -3.31 30.63 -11.53
C ILE A 77 -3.14 31.79 -10.55
N ASP A 78 -2.85 32.98 -11.08
CA ASP A 78 -2.82 34.21 -10.28
C ASP A 78 -4.21 34.86 -10.30
N PRO A 79 -4.94 34.93 -9.18
CA PRO A 79 -6.25 35.55 -9.11
C PRO A 79 -6.25 37.03 -9.58
N MET A 80 -5.12 37.73 -9.46
CA MET A 80 -4.99 39.13 -9.87
C MET A 80 -5.16 39.31 -11.39
N GLN A 81 -4.86 38.29 -12.19
CA GLN A 81 -5.06 38.32 -13.65
C GLN A 81 -6.54 38.24 -14.06
N TYR A 82 -7.41 37.90 -13.11
CA TYR A 82 -8.84 37.82 -13.30
C TYR A 82 -9.59 39.00 -12.68
N ASN A 83 -8.88 40.05 -12.23
CA ASN A 83 -9.50 41.28 -11.76
C ASN A 83 -10.42 41.87 -12.87
N ASN A 84 -11.68 42.15 -12.56
CA ASN A 84 -12.77 42.51 -13.49
C ASN A 84 -13.33 41.36 -14.35
N SER A 85 -12.92 40.10 -14.11
CA SER A 85 -13.41 38.90 -14.79
C SER A 85 -13.60 37.73 -13.83
N GLU A 86 -14.12 38.01 -12.63
CA GLU A 86 -14.32 37.06 -11.54
C GLU A 86 -15.31 35.95 -11.94
N LYS A 87 -16.33 36.31 -12.74
CA LYS A 87 -17.27 35.34 -13.31
C LYS A 87 -16.57 34.29 -14.19
N LEU A 88 -15.56 34.70 -14.96
CA LEU A 88 -14.79 33.79 -15.81
C LEU A 88 -13.97 32.81 -14.97
N LEU A 89 -13.37 33.30 -13.88
CA LEU A 89 -12.64 32.45 -12.93
C LEU A 89 -13.57 31.45 -12.23
N ALA A 90 -14.77 31.88 -11.81
CA ALA A 90 -15.76 31.01 -11.18
C ALA A 90 -16.24 29.91 -12.14
N MET A 91 -16.54 30.24 -13.39
CA MET A 91 -16.91 29.26 -14.43
C MET A 91 -15.74 28.31 -14.76
N GLY A 92 -14.51 28.83 -14.80
CA GLY A 92 -13.30 28.01 -15.00
C GLY A 92 -13.07 27.01 -13.87
N ASN A 93 -13.28 27.41 -12.62
CA ASN A 93 -13.19 26.49 -11.49
C ASN A 93 -14.33 25.45 -11.50
N LEU A 94 -15.54 25.83 -11.90
CA LEU A 94 -16.64 24.88 -12.10
C LEU A 94 -16.32 23.86 -13.20
N SER A 95 -15.73 24.28 -14.32
CA SER A 95 -15.33 23.35 -15.38
C SER A 95 -14.17 22.46 -14.94
N ALA A 96 -13.21 22.98 -14.18
CA ALA A 96 -12.12 22.19 -13.60
C ALA A 96 -12.62 21.10 -12.63
N LEU A 97 -13.55 21.46 -11.75
CA LEU A 97 -14.21 20.53 -10.83
C LEU A 97 -14.97 19.45 -11.61
N THR A 98 -15.73 19.84 -12.63
CA THR A 98 -16.54 18.92 -13.44
C THR A 98 -15.66 17.95 -14.23
N GLY A 99 -14.61 18.44 -14.91
CA GLY A 99 -13.68 17.60 -15.66
C GLY A 99 -12.94 16.62 -14.77
N SER A 100 -12.48 17.08 -13.60
CA SER A 100 -11.83 16.22 -12.60
C SER A 100 -12.77 15.18 -12.03
N CYS A 101 -14.03 15.56 -11.76
CA CYS A 101 -15.07 14.68 -11.24
C CYS A 101 -15.34 13.54 -12.24
N ILE A 102 -15.61 13.88 -13.50
CA ILE A 102 -15.86 12.89 -14.56
C ILE A 102 -14.68 11.92 -14.68
N TRP A 103 -13.45 12.45 -14.75
CA TRP A 103 -12.26 11.62 -14.83
C TRP A 103 -12.10 10.70 -13.63
N MET A 104 -12.34 11.21 -12.41
CA MET A 104 -12.24 10.42 -11.18
C MET A 104 -13.24 9.26 -11.14
N PHE A 105 -14.48 9.50 -11.55
CA PHE A 105 -15.48 8.44 -11.65
C PHE A 105 -15.11 7.40 -12.72
N ILE A 106 -14.67 7.83 -13.90
CA ILE A 106 -14.22 6.92 -14.96
C ILE A 106 -13.06 6.06 -14.47
N ALA A 107 -12.03 6.66 -13.88
CA ALA A 107 -10.88 5.93 -13.37
C ALA A 107 -11.25 4.93 -12.27
N THR A 108 -12.15 5.32 -11.37
CA THR A 108 -12.66 4.46 -10.29
C THR A 108 -13.47 3.28 -10.86
N LEU A 109 -14.31 3.51 -11.87
CA LEU A 109 -15.04 2.44 -12.57
C LEU A 109 -14.10 1.46 -13.29
N LEU A 110 -13.01 1.98 -13.86
CA LEU A 110 -11.95 1.18 -14.48
C LEU A 110 -10.98 0.54 -13.46
N ARG A 111 -11.19 0.76 -12.16
CA ARG A 111 -10.34 0.26 -11.06
C ARG A 111 -8.87 0.71 -11.19
N LEU A 112 -8.65 1.89 -11.74
CA LEU A 112 -7.32 2.47 -11.89
C LEU A 112 -6.99 3.31 -10.64
N PRO A 113 -5.85 3.04 -9.97
CA PRO A 113 -5.35 3.96 -8.95
C PRO A 113 -4.83 5.20 -9.65
N VAL A 114 -5.50 6.34 -9.45
CA VAL A 114 -5.17 7.60 -10.12
C VAL A 114 -5.03 8.72 -9.09
N SER A 115 -4.25 9.73 -9.44
CA SER A 115 -4.06 10.87 -8.54
C SER A 115 -5.12 11.94 -8.78
N ALA A 116 -5.88 12.25 -7.72
CA ALA A 116 -6.81 13.37 -7.69
C ALA A 116 -6.12 14.73 -7.88
N THR A 117 -4.92 14.89 -7.31
CA THR A 117 -4.16 16.15 -7.39
C THR A 117 -3.71 16.43 -8.82
N HIS A 118 -3.21 15.43 -9.56
CA HIS A 118 -2.89 15.59 -10.98
C HIS A 118 -4.13 15.96 -11.81
N SER A 119 -5.27 15.34 -11.49
CA SER A 119 -6.53 15.56 -12.21
C SER A 119 -7.00 17.00 -12.10
N ILE A 120 -7.08 17.55 -10.87
CA ILE A 120 -7.52 18.94 -10.65
C ILE A 120 -6.50 19.95 -11.16
N VAL A 121 -5.19 19.72 -10.96
CA VAL A 121 -4.14 20.62 -11.47
C VAL A 121 -4.19 20.69 -13.00
N GLY A 122 -4.30 19.54 -13.67
CA GLY A 122 -4.42 19.46 -15.12
C GLY A 122 -5.68 20.14 -15.64
N ALA A 123 -6.82 19.95 -14.98
CA ALA A 123 -8.07 20.62 -15.35
C ALA A 123 -8.00 22.15 -15.14
N THR A 124 -7.37 22.62 -14.06
CA THR A 124 -7.11 24.05 -13.81
C THR A 124 -6.21 24.67 -14.88
N ILE A 125 -5.13 23.99 -15.25
CA ILE A 125 -4.26 24.41 -16.35
C ILE A 125 -5.05 24.47 -17.66
N GLY A 126 -5.86 23.45 -17.95
CA GLY A 126 -6.66 23.35 -19.17
C GLY A 126 -7.59 24.55 -19.35
N PHE A 127 -8.40 24.88 -18.35
CA PHE A 127 -9.29 26.05 -18.49
C PHE A 127 -8.49 27.36 -18.53
N SER A 128 -7.40 27.48 -17.78
CA SER A 128 -6.58 28.70 -17.75
C SER A 128 -5.96 28.98 -19.13
N LEU A 129 -5.45 27.93 -19.80
CA LEU A 129 -4.96 28.02 -21.18
C LEU A 129 -6.04 28.51 -22.15
N VAL A 130 -7.28 28.01 -22.02
CA VAL A 130 -8.39 28.44 -22.87
C VAL A 130 -8.83 29.88 -22.56
N ALA A 131 -8.87 30.26 -21.29
CA ALA A 131 -9.40 31.54 -20.85
C ALA A 131 -8.43 32.72 -21.02
N LYS A 132 -7.13 32.51 -20.80
CA LYS A 132 -6.10 33.56 -20.75
C LYS A 132 -4.80 33.19 -21.49
N GLY A 133 -4.71 32.00 -22.08
CA GLY A 133 -3.50 31.51 -22.73
C GLY A 133 -2.39 31.16 -21.73
N ALA A 134 -1.19 30.88 -22.25
CA ALA A 134 -0.03 30.49 -21.43
C ALA A 134 0.42 31.57 -20.41
N ARG A 135 0.02 32.83 -20.60
CA ARG A 135 0.33 33.94 -19.67
C ARG A 135 -0.49 33.89 -18.39
N GLY A 136 -1.65 33.21 -18.41
CA GLY A 136 -2.52 33.00 -17.26
C GLY A 136 -1.96 32.06 -16.19
N ILE A 137 -0.84 31.39 -16.48
CA ILE A 137 -0.28 30.30 -15.66
C ILE A 137 1.03 30.74 -15.01
N GLY A 138 1.12 30.50 -13.70
CA GLY A 138 2.34 30.71 -12.93
C GLY A 138 3.36 29.58 -13.13
N TRP A 139 4.04 29.53 -14.28
CA TRP A 139 4.97 28.45 -14.66
C TRP A 139 6.04 28.12 -13.61
N GLY A 140 6.56 29.13 -12.89
CA GLY A 140 7.54 28.90 -11.82
C GLY A 140 6.96 28.07 -10.67
N LYS A 141 5.78 28.46 -10.15
CA LYS A 141 5.09 27.72 -9.08
C LYS A 141 4.63 26.35 -9.56
N LEU A 142 4.14 26.25 -10.80
CA LEU A 142 3.77 24.97 -11.41
C LEU A 142 4.98 24.02 -11.48
N GLY A 143 6.17 24.54 -11.81
CA GLY A 143 7.41 23.76 -11.79
C GLY A 143 7.74 23.19 -10.40
N PHE A 144 7.53 23.96 -9.33
CA PHE A 144 7.69 23.43 -7.96
C PHE A 144 6.67 22.33 -7.62
N ILE A 145 5.42 22.48 -8.06
CA ILE A 145 4.38 21.44 -7.89
C ILE A 145 4.79 20.16 -8.61
N ILE A 146 5.19 20.26 -9.88
CA ILE A 146 5.64 19.11 -10.68
C ILE A 146 6.88 18.47 -10.05
N GLY A 147 7.85 19.26 -9.61
CA GLY A 147 9.03 18.75 -8.89
C GLY A 147 8.67 17.96 -7.63
N SER A 148 7.65 18.40 -6.89
CA SER A 148 7.18 17.69 -5.70
C SER A 148 6.59 16.31 -6.01
N TRP A 149 6.01 16.11 -7.20
CA TRP A 149 5.43 14.82 -7.61
C TRP A 149 6.49 13.74 -7.81
N PHE A 150 7.71 14.12 -8.20
CA PHE A 150 8.85 13.20 -8.30
C PHE A 150 9.56 13.04 -6.96
N LEU A 151 9.69 14.12 -6.20
CA LEU A 151 10.39 14.09 -4.92
C LEU A 151 9.64 13.27 -3.86
N SER A 152 8.30 13.28 -3.88
CA SER A 152 7.49 12.60 -2.86
C SER A 152 7.63 11.06 -2.90
N PRO A 153 7.53 10.37 -4.06
CA PRO A 153 7.78 8.93 -4.12
C PRO A 153 9.22 8.53 -3.78
N VAL A 154 10.20 9.35 -4.17
CA VAL A 154 11.62 9.07 -3.86
C VAL A 154 11.86 9.13 -2.36
N THR A 155 11.40 10.21 -1.72
CA THR A 155 11.56 10.37 -0.27
C THR A 155 10.77 9.34 0.53
N SER A 156 9.55 9.00 0.10
CA SER A 156 8.76 7.93 0.76
C SER A 156 9.42 6.56 0.61
N GLY A 157 9.99 6.25 -0.56
CA GLY A 157 10.75 5.03 -0.80
C GLY A 157 11.99 4.91 0.07
N LEU A 158 12.78 5.99 0.19
CA LEU A 158 13.96 6.03 1.07
C LEU A 158 13.60 5.80 2.54
N ILE A 159 12.55 6.47 3.02
CA ILE A 159 12.06 6.31 4.40
C ILE A 159 11.55 4.88 4.62
N SER A 160 10.82 4.31 3.65
CA SER A 160 10.31 2.93 3.72
C SER A 160 11.45 1.91 3.85
N VAL A 161 12.50 2.02 3.04
CA VAL A 161 13.69 1.16 3.12
C VAL A 161 14.39 1.31 4.47
N LEU A 162 14.56 2.55 4.95
CA LEU A 162 15.19 2.82 6.24
C LEU A 162 14.42 2.15 7.39
N LEU A 163 13.09 2.31 7.41
CA LEU A 163 12.23 1.70 8.42
C LEU A 163 12.27 0.16 8.34
N PHE A 164 12.24 -0.41 7.14
CA PHE A 164 12.34 -1.86 6.96
C PHE A 164 13.66 -2.42 7.48
N VAL A 165 14.78 -1.78 7.18
CA VAL A 165 16.11 -2.18 7.69
C VAL A 165 16.16 -2.07 9.22
N LEU A 166 15.59 -1.02 9.80
CA LEU A 166 15.53 -0.83 11.24
C LEU A 166 14.74 -1.97 11.91
N VAL A 167 13.53 -2.25 11.43
CA VAL A 167 12.69 -3.35 11.95
C VAL A 167 13.40 -4.70 11.79
N ARG A 168 14.05 -4.94 10.64
CA ARG A 168 14.80 -6.17 10.38
C ARG A 168 15.94 -6.36 11.38
N ARG A 169 16.70 -5.30 11.67
CA ARG A 169 17.84 -5.36 12.60
C ARG A 169 17.41 -5.48 14.06
N LEU A 170 16.39 -4.72 14.48
CA LEU A 170 15.98 -4.64 15.88
C LEU A 170 15.07 -5.79 16.31
N VAL A 171 14.18 -6.26 15.43
CA VAL A 171 13.15 -7.26 15.77
C VAL A 171 13.51 -8.62 15.17
N LEU A 172 13.56 -8.72 13.85
CA LEU A 172 13.67 -10.03 13.17
C LEU A 172 15.01 -10.73 13.43
N ASN A 173 16.13 -10.00 13.43
CA ASN A 173 17.43 -10.60 13.67
C ASN A 173 17.66 -11.01 15.14
N LYS A 174 16.99 -10.35 16.10
CA LYS A 174 17.08 -10.70 17.53
C LYS A 174 16.33 -12.00 17.83
N VAL A 175 15.13 -12.18 17.27
CA VAL A 175 14.34 -13.41 17.41
C VAL A 175 15.09 -14.63 16.87
N ARG A 176 15.84 -14.49 15.77
CA ARG A 176 16.64 -15.59 15.22
C ARG A 176 17.74 -16.08 16.17
N SER A 177 18.29 -15.20 17.01
CA SER A 177 19.33 -15.56 17.97
C SER A 177 18.81 -16.33 19.19
N GLU A 178 17.54 -16.14 19.57
CA GLU A 178 16.94 -16.81 20.75
C GLU A 178 16.21 -18.11 20.37
N SER A 179 15.88 -18.29 19.09
CA SER A 179 15.14 -19.46 18.59
C SER A 179 16.00 -20.72 18.42
N CYS A 180 17.31 -20.66 18.66
CA CYS A 180 18.19 -21.83 18.70
C CYS A 180 19.09 -21.76 19.95
N PRO A 181 19.11 -22.77 20.84
CA PRO A 181 20.03 -22.79 21.98
C PRO A 181 21.52 -22.83 21.59
N TYR A 182 21.83 -23.00 20.30
CA TYR A 182 23.17 -23.03 19.73
C TYR A 182 23.23 -22.03 18.56
N GLY A 183 23.58 -20.78 18.87
CA GLY A 183 23.80 -19.72 17.87
C GLY A 183 24.97 -20.04 16.94
N ASP A 184 24.86 -19.58 15.69
CA ASP A 184 25.89 -19.53 14.62
C ASP A 184 26.73 -20.78 14.31
N GLN A 185 26.54 -21.92 14.98
CA GLN A 185 27.19 -23.20 14.66
C GLN A 185 26.38 -24.09 13.69
N ALA A 186 25.19 -23.65 13.28
CA ALA A 186 24.34 -24.37 12.32
C ALA A 186 24.82 -24.28 10.86
N ILE A 187 25.98 -23.66 10.58
CA ILE A 187 26.59 -23.63 9.23
C ILE A 187 27.30 -24.98 8.92
N GLY A 188 27.49 -25.86 9.91
CA GLY A 188 28.16 -27.15 9.75
C GLY A 188 27.26 -28.40 9.79
N CYS A 189 25.94 -28.28 9.96
CA CYS A 189 25.04 -29.43 9.98
C CYS A 189 24.64 -29.86 8.56
N SER A 190 25.61 -30.31 7.75
CA SER A 190 25.29 -31.24 6.67
C SER A 190 24.96 -32.60 7.30
N VAL A 191 23.94 -33.28 6.78
CA VAL A 191 23.51 -34.62 7.21
C VAL A 191 24.67 -35.62 7.17
N ASP A 192 25.68 -35.35 6.33
CA ASP A 192 26.88 -36.17 6.14
C ASP A 192 27.82 -36.21 7.36
N ASN A 193 27.73 -35.25 8.28
CA ASN A 193 28.60 -35.18 9.47
C ASN A 193 27.99 -35.80 10.74
N CYS A 194 26.75 -36.31 10.71
CA CYS A 194 26.17 -37.04 11.84
C CYS A 194 26.67 -38.50 11.83
N ALA A 195 27.97 -38.70 12.07
CA ALA A 195 28.60 -40.00 12.23
C ALA A 195 28.08 -40.71 13.50
N GLY A 196 27.00 -41.48 13.35
CA GLY A 196 26.63 -42.56 14.28
C GLY A 196 25.85 -42.16 15.54
N ASN A 197 25.36 -40.92 15.69
CA ASN A 197 24.54 -40.56 16.85
C ASN A 197 23.44 -39.52 16.52
N MET A 198 22.37 -40.01 15.89
CA MET A 198 21.22 -39.22 15.42
C MET A 198 20.46 -38.49 16.55
N ASP A 199 20.46 -39.03 17.78
CA ASP A 199 19.77 -38.42 18.92
C ASP A 199 20.37 -37.07 19.35
N LYS A 200 21.69 -36.88 19.14
CA LYS A 200 22.37 -35.60 19.42
C LYS A 200 22.17 -34.56 18.32
N CYS A 201 22.06 -34.97 17.06
CA CYS A 201 21.73 -34.07 15.94
C CYS A 201 20.26 -33.60 16.03
N CYS A 202 19.34 -34.50 16.39
CA CYS A 202 17.90 -34.22 16.40
C CYS A 202 17.47 -33.24 17.52
N LYS A 203 18.06 -33.34 18.71
CA LYS A 203 17.77 -32.42 19.83
C LYS A 203 18.31 -31.00 19.62
N THR A 204 19.33 -30.84 18.78
CA THR A 204 20.04 -29.57 18.60
C THR A 204 19.38 -28.68 17.53
N CYS A 205 18.73 -29.25 16.51
CA CYS A 205 18.20 -28.46 15.38
C CYS A 205 16.70 -28.11 15.44
N ARG A 206 15.91 -28.66 16.37
CA ARG A 206 14.47 -28.36 16.57
C ARG A 206 13.65 -28.25 15.25
N CYS A 207 14.00 -29.06 14.24
CA CYS A 207 13.32 -29.14 12.93
C CYS A 207 12.35 -30.33 12.83
N VAL A 208 12.11 -31.02 13.94
CA VAL A 208 11.28 -32.23 14.01
C VAL A 208 10.27 -32.01 15.14
N SER A 209 8.98 -32.07 14.80
CA SER A 209 7.90 -31.81 15.75
C SER A 209 7.66 -32.98 16.70
N ASP A 210 7.97 -34.22 16.27
CA ASP A 210 7.90 -35.41 17.10
C ASP A 210 8.91 -36.48 16.63
N VAL A 211 9.58 -37.12 17.59
CA VAL A 211 10.38 -38.34 17.39
C VAL A 211 9.66 -39.44 18.16
N SER A 212 9.09 -40.40 17.43
CA SER A 212 8.50 -41.60 17.99
C SER A 212 9.39 -42.81 17.70
N THR A 213 9.67 -43.57 18.76
CA THR A 213 10.45 -44.80 18.68
C THR A 213 9.48 -45.97 18.64
N ILE A 214 9.51 -46.76 17.56
CA ILE A 214 8.72 -47.99 17.43
C ILE A 214 9.72 -49.12 17.19
N ASP A 215 9.69 -50.16 18.03
CA ASP A 215 10.56 -51.35 17.95
C ASP A 215 12.06 -51.05 17.81
N GLY A 216 12.56 -50.07 18.57
CA GLY A 216 14.00 -49.73 18.62
C GLY A 216 14.51 -48.94 17.41
N VAL A 217 13.64 -48.47 16.54
CA VAL A 217 13.99 -47.65 15.38
C VAL A 217 13.45 -46.22 15.57
N SER A 218 14.35 -45.23 15.53
CA SER A 218 14.00 -43.81 15.60
C SER A 218 13.61 -43.28 14.22
N CYS A 219 12.35 -42.87 14.04
CA CYS A 219 11.90 -42.16 12.85
C CYS A 219 11.77 -40.66 13.13
N ALA A 220 12.26 -39.83 12.19
CA ALA A 220 12.14 -38.38 12.25
C ALA A 220 11.23 -37.88 11.11
N VAL A 221 10.20 -37.12 11.45
CA VAL A 221 9.28 -36.51 10.48
C VAL A 221 9.58 -35.02 10.38
N ARG A 222 9.84 -34.53 9.16
CA ARG A 222 9.99 -33.10 8.88
C ARG A 222 8.62 -32.54 8.47
N VAL A 223 8.14 -31.54 9.19
CA VAL A 223 6.94 -30.78 8.78
C VAL A 223 7.41 -29.66 7.86
N ASN A 224 7.10 -29.75 6.56
CA ASN A 224 7.33 -28.66 5.62
C ASN A 224 6.22 -27.60 5.72
N GLN A 225 6.51 -26.37 5.29
CA GLN A 225 5.56 -25.23 5.30
C GLN A 225 4.29 -25.46 4.45
N ASP A 226 4.25 -26.54 3.67
CA ASP A 226 3.16 -26.93 2.79
C ASP A 226 2.11 -27.81 3.49
N GLY A 227 2.32 -28.14 4.78
CA GLY A 227 1.42 -29.00 5.56
C GLY A 227 1.45 -30.49 5.20
N VAL A 228 2.41 -30.90 4.37
CA VAL A 228 2.58 -32.30 3.92
C VAL A 228 3.88 -32.87 4.50
N ASN A 229 3.76 -34.01 5.20
CA ASN A 229 4.89 -34.72 5.78
C ASN A 229 5.61 -35.55 4.70
N HIS A 230 6.94 -35.48 4.65
CA HIS A 230 7.76 -36.32 3.78
C HIS A 230 8.80 -37.10 4.58
N CYS A 231 8.91 -38.41 4.33
CA CYS A 231 9.94 -39.26 4.91
C CYS A 231 11.21 -39.23 4.06
N TYR A 232 12.36 -39.02 4.69
CA TYR A 232 13.68 -39.03 4.04
C TYR A 232 14.65 -39.96 4.80
N ASN A 233 14.82 -41.20 4.31
CA ASN A 233 16.09 -41.95 4.17
C ASN A 233 15.79 -43.39 3.68
N ALA A 234 16.62 -43.93 2.78
CA ALA A 234 16.25 -45.00 1.85
C ALA A 234 16.23 -46.45 2.42
N THR A 235 16.62 -46.69 3.67
CA THR A 235 16.68 -48.06 4.22
C THR A 235 15.53 -48.42 5.17
N VAL A 236 14.69 -47.44 5.55
CA VAL A 236 13.62 -47.62 6.58
C VAL A 236 12.23 -47.23 6.03
N SER A 237 12.12 -47.09 4.71
CA SER A 237 10.98 -46.46 4.02
C SER A 237 9.67 -47.28 4.01
N SER A 238 9.70 -48.61 4.13
CA SER A 238 8.49 -49.41 3.97
C SER A 238 7.66 -49.52 5.25
N LEU A 239 8.28 -49.78 6.40
CA LEU A 239 7.57 -49.95 7.67
C LEU A 239 7.12 -48.61 8.27
N CYS A 240 7.95 -47.57 8.19
CA CYS A 240 7.67 -46.31 8.88
C CYS A 240 6.64 -45.42 8.16
N CYS A 241 6.56 -45.47 6.82
CA CYS A 241 5.47 -44.80 6.09
C CYS A 241 4.12 -45.50 6.27
N ALA A 242 4.09 -46.82 6.48
CA ALA A 242 2.86 -47.60 6.61
C ALA A 242 2.15 -47.40 7.97
N THR A 243 2.89 -47.04 9.02
CA THR A 243 2.36 -46.83 10.38
C THR A 243 1.88 -45.40 10.63
N CYS A 244 2.32 -44.42 9.84
CA CYS A 244 2.00 -43.00 10.05
C CYS A 244 0.96 -42.39 9.07
N ASP A 245 0.34 -43.19 8.19
CA ASP A 245 -0.60 -42.71 7.15
C ASP A 245 -0.06 -41.53 6.32
N VAL A 246 1.24 -41.58 5.97
CA VAL A 246 1.92 -40.54 5.21
C VAL A 246 2.21 -41.02 3.79
N ARG A 247 1.74 -40.22 2.82
CA ARG A 247 1.88 -40.48 1.38
C ARG A 247 3.36 -40.47 0.98
N ARG A 248 3.88 -41.55 0.37
CA ARG A 248 5.23 -41.57 -0.19
C ARG A 248 5.36 -40.48 -1.28
N PRO A 249 6.45 -39.71 -1.34
CA PRO A 249 6.73 -38.92 -2.53
C PRO A 249 6.91 -39.89 -3.70
N SER A 250 6.15 -39.67 -4.76
CA SER A 250 6.32 -40.34 -6.04
C SER A 250 7.72 -40.03 -6.57
N SER A 251 8.59 -41.03 -6.60
CA SER A 251 9.87 -40.96 -7.26
C SER A 251 9.66 -40.84 -8.78
N THR A 252 9.56 -39.62 -9.29
CA THR A 252 9.73 -39.33 -10.71
C THR A 252 10.35 -37.95 -10.86
N ILE A 253 11.65 -37.88 -10.62
CA ILE A 253 12.54 -36.89 -11.24
C ILE A 253 13.61 -37.72 -11.96
N ALA A 254 13.44 -37.85 -13.27
CA ALA A 254 14.55 -37.83 -14.20
C ALA A 254 14.75 -36.36 -14.59
#